data_AF-A0A2P5N656-F1
#
_entry.id   AF-A0A2P5N656-F1
#
_cell.length_a   1.000
_cell.length_b   1.000
_cell.length_c   1.000
_cell.angle_alpha   90.00
_cell.angle_beta   90.00
_cell.angle_gamma   90.00
#
_symmetry.space_group_name_H-M   'P 1'
#
loop_
_entity.id
_entity.type
_entity.pdbx_description
1 polymer ?
#
loop_
_entity_poly.entity_id
_entity_poly.type
_entity_poly.pdbx_seq_one_letter_code
_entity_poly.pdbx_strand_id
1 'polypeptide(L)'
;MRILRKDYQIIFLALLMLPVASEAHPFNLATESEGLIGGLTHPLTNSDHILTMLAVGLWVSQATRYWAYSLPVVFVSLMLTDGMLPLLAIEIPFAKYMMYISVIALGMMLAGAYKTPQAVGGLIVAAVAFFHGYVHVYDMMLDIGGPNYMTGFAITTMLLIVAGVISRSLINYIFLKINGGFLRDESE
;
A
#
# COMPACT_ATOMS: atom_id res chain seq x y z
N MET A 1 -21.35 -16.22 8.79
CA MET A 1 -20.30 -16.31 7.74
C MET A 1 -19.87 -14.98 7.10
N ARG A 2 -20.74 -13.99 6.87
CA ARG A 2 -20.36 -12.67 6.29
C ARG A 2 -19.65 -11.71 7.28
N ILE A 3 -19.72 -12.02 8.58
CA ILE A 3 -19.29 -11.19 9.71
C ILE A 3 -17.77 -11.36 9.96
N LEU A 4 -17.28 -12.61 10.02
CA LEU A 4 -15.85 -12.94 10.14
C LEU A 4 -14.96 -12.35 9.03
N ARG A 5 -15.52 -12.06 7.84
CA ARG A 5 -14.79 -11.43 6.73
C ARG A 5 -14.37 -9.99 6.98
N LYS A 6 -15.05 -9.31 7.90
CA LYS A 6 -14.83 -7.90 8.22
C LYS A 6 -13.83 -7.74 9.36
N ASP A 7 -13.72 -8.70 10.26
CA ASP A 7 -12.94 -8.55 11.51
C ASP A 7 -11.45 -8.33 11.23
N TYR A 8 -10.84 -9.08 10.30
CA TYR A 8 -9.45 -8.83 9.89
C TYR A 8 -9.26 -7.56 9.05
N GLN A 9 -10.29 -7.13 8.31
CA GLN A 9 -10.25 -5.84 7.61
C GLN A 9 -10.29 -4.68 8.61
N ILE A 10 -11.03 -4.84 9.72
CA ILE A 10 -11.10 -3.89 10.84
C ILE A 10 -9.79 -3.87 11.64
N ILE A 11 -9.18 -5.03 11.90
CA ILE A 11 -7.85 -5.10 12.55
C ILE A 11 -6.79 -4.44 11.65
N PHE A 12 -6.83 -4.72 10.35
CA PHE A 12 -5.93 -4.11 9.38
C PHE A 12 -6.16 -2.59 9.22
N LEU A 13 -7.41 -2.13 9.27
CA LEU A 13 -7.76 -0.72 9.38
C LEU A 13 -7.16 -0.10 10.65
N ALA A 14 -7.32 -0.75 11.80
CA ALA A 14 -6.76 -0.25 13.06
C ALA A 14 -5.23 -0.15 13.00
N LEU A 15 -4.57 -1.13 12.36
CA LEU A 15 -3.13 -1.11 12.11
C LEU A 15 -2.73 0.03 11.16
N LEU A 16 -3.47 0.27 10.07
CA LEU A 16 -3.23 1.38 9.13
C LEU A 16 -3.38 2.76 9.77
N MET A 17 -4.08 2.88 10.90
CA MET A 17 -4.22 4.15 11.64
C MET A 17 -3.08 4.39 12.64
N LEU A 18 -2.27 3.37 12.97
CA LEU A 18 -1.15 3.51 13.91
C LEU A 18 -0.03 4.46 13.42
N PRO A 19 0.37 4.47 12.14
CA PRO A 19 1.46 5.34 11.67
C PRO A 19 1.10 6.83 11.68
N VAL A 20 -0.19 7.18 11.65
CA VAL A 20 -0.66 8.56 11.80
C VAL A 20 -0.26 9.14 13.17
N ALA A 21 0.01 8.28 14.15
CA ALA A 21 0.34 8.70 15.51
C ALA A 21 1.85 8.86 15.79
N SER A 22 2.79 8.45 14.93
CA SER A 22 4.21 8.37 15.31
C SER A 22 5.21 9.36 14.67
N GLU A 23 4.88 10.13 13.64
CA GLU A 23 5.91 10.92 12.92
C GLU A 23 5.75 12.44 13.04
N ALA A 24 6.08 12.94 14.24
CA ALA A 24 6.34 14.35 14.53
C ALA A 24 7.84 14.73 14.43
N HIS A 25 8.66 13.93 13.75
CA HIS A 25 10.03 14.32 13.41
C HIS A 25 10.07 15.03 12.05
N PRO A 26 10.68 16.22 11.96
CA PRO A 26 10.96 16.85 10.68
C PRO A 26 12.06 16.02 10.00
N PHE A 27 11.88 15.74 8.71
CA PHE A 27 12.93 15.52 7.71
C PHE A 27 14.03 14.50 8.10
N ASN A 28 13.97 13.32 7.49
CA ASN A 28 14.87 12.19 7.73
C ASN A 28 16.31 12.61 8.03
N LEU A 29 16.80 12.18 9.20
CA LEU A 29 18.23 12.18 9.52
C LEU A 29 18.98 11.44 8.40
N ALA A 30 20.09 12.02 7.95
CA ALA A 30 21.00 11.59 6.90
C ALA A 30 21.69 10.23 7.14
N THR A 31 20.92 9.20 7.47
CA THR A 31 21.37 7.83 7.79
C THR A 31 20.70 6.76 6.95
N GLU A 32 19.77 7.12 6.05
CA GLU A 32 19.29 6.16 5.06
C GLU A 32 20.35 5.96 3.98
N SER A 33 20.63 4.69 3.64
CA SER A 33 21.61 4.36 2.61
C SER A 33 21.18 4.97 1.27
N GLU A 34 22.10 5.56 0.53
CA GLU A 34 21.80 6.10 -0.81
C GLU A 34 21.71 4.99 -1.88
N GLY A 35 21.16 5.34 -3.05
CA GLY A 35 21.16 4.48 -4.22
C GLY A 35 20.30 3.21 -4.08
N LEU A 36 20.70 2.12 -4.73
CA LEU A 36 19.86 0.92 -4.88
C LEU A 36 19.50 0.28 -3.52
N ILE A 37 20.45 0.20 -2.60
CA ILE A 37 20.21 -0.39 -1.27
C ILE A 37 19.19 0.46 -0.50
N GLY A 38 19.32 1.79 -0.57
CA GLY A 38 18.33 2.73 -0.03
C GLY A 38 16.94 2.48 -0.54
N GLY A 39 16.82 2.39 -1.86
CA GLY A 39 15.55 2.10 -2.51
C GLY A 39 14.94 0.78 -2.04
N LEU A 40 15.77 -0.26 -1.86
CA LEU A 40 15.28 -1.56 -1.41
C LEU A 40 14.82 -1.54 0.06
N THR A 41 15.55 -0.83 0.93
CA THR A 41 15.32 -0.85 2.38
C THR A 41 14.29 0.17 2.84
N HIS A 42 14.18 1.34 2.20
CA HIS A 42 13.29 2.42 2.64
C HIS A 42 11.81 2.00 2.73
N PRO A 43 11.24 1.27 1.74
CA PRO A 43 9.89 0.71 1.87
C PRO A 43 9.69 -0.24 3.06
N LEU A 44 10.77 -0.84 3.58
CA LEU A 44 10.74 -1.81 4.68
C LEU A 44 10.99 -1.18 6.05
N THR A 45 11.59 0.02 6.10
CA THR A 45 11.79 0.77 7.34
C THR A 45 10.54 1.56 7.74
N ASN A 46 9.68 1.86 6.77
CA ASN A 46 8.48 2.68 6.94
C ASN A 46 7.23 1.82 7.12
N SER A 47 6.67 1.82 8.33
CA SER A 47 5.50 0.99 8.67
C SER A 47 4.23 1.41 7.91
N ASP A 48 4.08 2.71 7.62
CA ASP A 48 3.00 3.23 6.77
C ASP A 48 3.12 2.72 5.34
N HIS A 49 4.33 2.65 4.78
CA HIS A 49 4.57 2.09 3.47
C HIS A 49 4.21 0.60 3.40
N ILE A 50 4.71 -0.22 4.34
CA ILE A 50 4.38 -1.65 4.39
C ILE A 50 2.87 -1.86 4.46
N LEU A 51 2.20 -1.22 5.43
CA LEU A 51 0.78 -1.41 5.63
C LEU A 51 -0.02 -0.91 4.42
N THR A 52 0.36 0.22 3.82
CA THR A 52 -0.30 0.76 2.63
C THR A 52 -0.15 -0.18 1.44
N MET A 53 1.04 -0.72 1.18
CA MET A 53 1.26 -1.63 0.05
C MET A 53 0.52 -2.96 0.21
N LEU A 54 0.47 -3.49 1.43
CA LEU A 54 -0.36 -4.65 1.74
C LEU A 54 -1.85 -4.34 1.53
N ALA A 55 -2.31 -3.13 1.89
CA ALA A 55 -3.68 -2.68 1.72
C ALA A 55 -4.08 -2.61 0.25
N VAL A 56 -3.21 -2.01 -0.57
CA VAL A 56 -3.36 -1.95 -2.02
C VAL A 56 -3.41 -3.37 -2.58
N GLY A 57 -2.49 -4.26 -2.20
CA GLY A 57 -2.51 -5.67 -2.61
C GLY A 57 -3.81 -6.42 -2.25
N LEU A 58 -4.31 -6.22 -1.03
CA LEU A 58 -5.60 -6.76 -0.59
C LEU A 58 -6.76 -6.24 -1.45
N TRP A 59 -6.74 -4.97 -1.84
CA TRP A 59 -7.76 -4.40 -2.73
C TRP A 59 -7.63 -4.91 -4.17
N VAL A 60 -6.42 -4.95 -4.72
CA VAL A 60 -6.11 -5.46 -6.07
C VAL A 60 -6.62 -6.90 -6.23
N SER A 61 -6.48 -7.73 -5.20
CA SER A 61 -7.00 -9.11 -5.20
C SER A 61 -8.53 -9.22 -5.31
N GLN A 62 -9.26 -8.13 -5.09
CA GLN A 62 -10.72 -8.03 -5.17
C GLN A 62 -11.20 -7.36 -6.47
N ALA A 63 -10.29 -6.75 -7.23
CA ALA A 63 -10.59 -6.18 -8.53
C ALA A 63 -10.90 -7.27 -9.57
N THR A 64 -11.53 -6.90 -10.69
CA THR A 64 -11.73 -7.85 -11.80
C THR A 64 -10.38 -8.31 -12.36
N ARG A 65 -10.33 -9.51 -12.95
CA ARG A 65 -9.09 -10.10 -13.49
C ARG A 65 -8.29 -9.15 -14.40
N TYR A 66 -8.98 -8.37 -15.23
CA TYR A 66 -8.34 -7.40 -16.12
C TYR A 66 -7.55 -6.33 -15.33
N TRP A 67 -8.15 -5.79 -14.28
CA TRP A 67 -7.54 -4.75 -13.44
C TRP A 67 -6.48 -5.32 -12.51
N ALA A 68 -6.67 -6.54 -12.01
CA ALA A 68 -5.75 -7.15 -11.05
C ALA A 68 -4.31 -7.30 -11.58
N TYR A 69 -4.13 -7.49 -12.89
CA TYR A 69 -2.80 -7.61 -13.51
C TYR A 69 -2.14 -6.26 -13.80
N SER A 70 -2.92 -5.26 -14.22
CA SER A 70 -2.39 -3.95 -14.62
C SER A 70 -2.19 -3.01 -13.43
N LEU A 71 -3.02 -3.12 -12.40
CA LEU A 71 -3.03 -2.18 -11.27
C LEU A 71 -1.69 -2.07 -10.53
N PRO A 72 -0.98 -3.16 -10.17
CA PRO A 72 0.31 -3.03 -9.50
C PRO A 72 1.34 -2.27 -10.33
N VAL A 73 1.38 -2.52 -11.64
CA VAL A 73 2.30 -1.82 -12.56
C VAL A 73 1.94 -0.34 -12.65
N VAL A 74 0.67 -0.03 -12.89
CA VAL A 74 0.18 1.36 -12.97
C VAL A 74 0.44 2.11 -11.66
N PHE A 75 0.20 1.47 -10.52
CA PHE A 75 0.42 2.04 -9.21
C PHE A 75 1.88 2.40 -8.99
N VAL A 76 2.80 1.45 -9.23
CA VAL A 76 4.25 1.70 -9.10
C VAL A 76 4.70 2.76 -10.10
N SER A 77 4.22 2.74 -11.35
CA SER A 77 4.55 3.77 -12.33
C SER A 77 4.13 5.17 -11.88
N LEU A 78 2.91 5.34 -11.35
CA LEU A 78 2.44 6.61 -10.78
C LEU A 78 3.34 7.06 -9.63
N MET A 79 3.64 6.16 -8.68
CA MET A 79 4.51 6.50 -7.56
C MET A 79 5.87 7.03 -8.02
N LEU A 80 6.46 6.39 -9.03
CA LEU A 80 7.74 6.81 -9.59
C LEU A 80 7.62 8.15 -10.32
N THR A 81 6.59 8.36 -11.13
CA THR A 81 6.44 9.62 -11.89
C THR A 81 6.17 10.82 -10.98
N ASP A 82 5.34 10.65 -9.95
CA ASP A 82 5.00 11.75 -9.04
C ASP A 82 6.15 12.07 -8.09
N GLY A 83 6.98 11.07 -7.76
CA GLY A 83 8.26 11.25 -7.08
C GLY A 83 9.28 12.11 -7.82
N MET A 84 9.12 12.29 -9.14
CA MET A 84 10.01 13.11 -9.97
C MET A 84 9.58 14.58 -10.06
N LEU A 85 8.39 14.95 -9.60
CA LEU A 85 7.90 16.34 -9.61
C LEU A 85 8.86 17.36 -8.97
N PRO A 86 9.62 17.04 -7.92
CA PRO A 86 10.57 17.98 -7.31
C PRO A 86 11.70 18.39 -8.24
N LEU A 87 12.08 17.52 -9.19
CA LEU A 87 13.06 17.84 -10.24
C LEU A 87 12.57 18.96 -11.18
N LEU A 88 11.24 19.18 -11.21
CA LEU A 88 10.59 20.24 -11.97
C LEU A 88 10.27 21.47 -11.11
N ALA A 89 10.78 21.52 -9.87
CA ALA A 89 10.42 22.53 -8.87
C ALA A 89 8.89 22.62 -8.61
N ILE A 90 8.18 21.51 -8.78
CA ILE A 90 6.76 21.41 -8.45
C ILE A 90 6.64 20.92 -7.01
N GLU A 91 6.27 21.83 -6.12
CA GLU A 91 5.95 21.49 -4.74
C GLU A 91 4.44 21.29 -4.59
N ILE A 92 4.05 20.20 -3.93
CA ILE A 92 2.66 19.91 -3.57
C ILE A 92 2.43 20.32 -2.12
N PRO A 93 1.66 21.40 -1.86
CA PRO A 93 1.34 21.80 -0.51
C PRO A 93 0.58 20.68 0.20
N PHE A 94 0.92 20.47 1.48
CA PHE A 94 0.24 19.50 2.34
C PHE A 94 0.31 18.03 1.85
N ALA A 95 1.27 17.67 0.99
CA ALA A 95 1.38 16.31 0.42
C ALA A 95 1.36 15.20 1.48
N LYS A 96 2.05 15.39 2.62
CA LYS A 96 2.04 14.46 3.77
C LYS A 96 0.62 14.25 4.33
N TYR A 97 -0.18 15.30 4.45
CA TYR A 97 -1.56 15.19 4.92
C TYR A 97 -2.46 14.53 3.88
N MET A 98 -2.27 14.83 2.59
CA MET A 98 -3.01 14.21 1.51
C MET A 98 -2.71 12.70 1.39
N MET A 99 -1.45 12.32 1.61
CA MET A 99 -1.04 10.93 1.76
C MET A 99 -1.84 10.24 2.87
N TYR A 100 -1.84 10.81 4.08
CA TYR A 100 -2.60 10.23 5.20
C TYR A 100 -4.10 10.10 4.89
N ILE A 101 -4.74 11.15 4.35
CA ILE A 101 -6.15 11.12 3.98
C ILE A 101 -6.44 10.01 2.96
N SER A 102 -5.59 9.84 1.96
CA SER A 102 -5.75 8.79 0.94
C SER A 102 -5.61 7.37 1.53
N VAL A 103 -4.66 7.16 2.45
CA VAL A 103 -4.46 5.87 3.15
C VAL A 103 -5.64 5.56 4.07
N ILE A 104 -6.17 6.55 4.78
CA ILE A 104 -7.38 6.41 5.58
C ILE A 104 -8.56 6.04 4.67
N ALA A 105 -8.72 6.70 3.51
CA ALA A 105 -9.78 6.38 2.56
C ALA A 105 -9.66 4.94 2.00
N LEU A 106 -8.45 4.48 1.71
CA LEU A 106 -8.16 3.09 1.32
C LEU A 106 -8.55 2.11 2.44
N GLY A 107 -8.17 2.43 3.68
CA GLY A 107 -8.57 1.67 4.85
C GLY A 107 -10.08 1.57 4.99
N MET A 108 -10.79 2.71 4.94
CA MET A 108 -12.26 2.75 5.02
C MET A 108 -12.91 1.95 3.88
N MET A 109 -12.37 2.03 2.67
CA MET A 109 -12.82 1.23 1.54
C MET A 109 -12.69 -0.27 1.81
N LEU A 110 -11.60 -0.70 2.46
CA LEU A 110 -11.37 -2.10 2.82
C LEU A 110 -12.22 -2.56 4.01
N ALA A 111 -12.44 -1.71 5.01
CA ALA A 111 -13.25 -2.03 6.19
C ALA A 111 -14.77 -1.91 5.93
N GLY A 112 -15.15 -1.14 4.92
CA GLY A 112 -16.53 -0.84 4.58
C GLY A 112 -17.35 -2.10 4.28
N ALA A 113 -18.55 -2.15 4.86
CA ALA A 113 -19.57 -3.15 4.55
C ALA A 113 -20.21 -2.98 3.15
N TYR A 114 -19.88 -1.88 2.47
CA TYR A 114 -20.53 -1.44 1.23
C TYR A 114 -19.70 -1.85 0.01
N LYS A 115 -20.39 -2.15 -1.09
CA LYS A 115 -19.74 -2.44 -2.38
C LYS A 115 -19.20 -1.13 -2.95
N THR A 116 -17.93 -0.82 -2.71
CA THR A 116 -17.27 0.32 -3.36
C THR A 116 -17.23 0.08 -4.88
N PRO A 117 -17.77 1.00 -5.71
CA PRO A 117 -17.64 0.88 -7.16
C PRO A 117 -16.17 0.83 -7.57
N GLN A 118 -15.83 0.00 -8.56
CA GLN A 118 -14.43 -0.20 -8.98
C GLN A 118 -13.75 1.11 -9.40
N ALA A 119 -14.48 2.01 -10.06
CA ALA A 119 -13.97 3.33 -10.44
C ALA A 119 -13.56 4.18 -9.22
N VAL A 120 -14.39 4.17 -8.17
CA VAL A 120 -14.09 4.90 -6.92
C VAL A 120 -12.86 4.30 -6.23
N GLY A 121 -12.76 2.97 -6.18
CA GLY A 121 -11.59 2.33 -5.61
C GLY A 121 -10.31 2.59 -6.42
N GLY A 122 -10.41 2.62 -7.76
CA GLY A 122 -9.30 3.00 -8.63
C GLY A 122 -8.83 4.43 -8.38
N LEU A 123 -9.75 5.39 -8.17
CA LEU A 123 -9.41 6.77 -7.82
C LEU A 123 -8.71 6.88 -6.46
N ILE A 124 -9.18 6.14 -5.45
CA ILE A 124 -8.55 6.12 -4.13
C ILE A 124 -7.12 5.55 -4.24
N VAL A 125 -6.95 4.43 -4.94
CA VAL A 125 -5.65 3.81 -5.15
C VAL A 125 -4.70 4.69 -5.95
N ALA A 126 -5.21 5.42 -6.96
CA ALA A 126 -4.41 6.39 -7.70
C ALA A 126 -3.97 7.57 -6.81
N ALA A 127 -4.85 8.08 -5.94
CA ALA A 127 -4.48 9.13 -4.99
C ALA A 127 -3.42 8.65 -3.99
N VAL A 128 -3.54 7.41 -3.51
CA VAL A 128 -2.51 6.78 -2.67
C VAL A 128 -1.18 6.71 -3.42
N ALA A 129 -1.16 6.21 -4.66
CA ALA A 129 0.07 6.14 -5.46
C ALA A 129 0.73 7.52 -5.59
N PHE A 130 -0.07 8.53 -5.95
CA PHE A 130 0.41 9.87 -6.22
C PHE A 130 1.05 10.52 -4.98
N PHE A 131 0.31 10.62 -3.87
CA PHE A 131 0.82 11.33 -2.69
C PHE A 131 1.88 10.53 -1.93
N HIS A 132 1.75 9.21 -1.88
CA HIS A 132 2.73 8.37 -1.21
C HIS A 132 4.03 8.30 -2.02
N GLY A 133 3.94 8.23 -3.36
CA GLY A 133 5.10 8.31 -4.25
C GLY A 133 5.83 9.64 -4.12
N TYR A 134 5.09 10.75 -4.18
CA TYR A 134 5.66 12.07 -3.93
C TYR A 134 6.40 12.12 -2.59
N VAL A 135 5.74 11.82 -1.46
CA VAL A 135 6.35 11.97 -0.13
C VAL A 135 7.61 11.10 0.07
N HIS A 136 7.59 9.85 -0.38
CA HIS A 136 8.71 8.93 -0.13
C HIS A 136 9.87 9.06 -1.12
N VAL A 137 9.61 9.54 -2.34
CA VAL A 137 10.66 9.69 -3.37
C VAL A 137 11.19 11.13 -3.42
N TYR A 138 10.47 12.11 -2.84
CA TYR A 138 10.79 13.55 -2.92
C TYR A 138 12.24 13.88 -2.62
N ASP A 139 12.71 13.54 -1.41
CA ASP A 139 14.05 13.90 -0.96
C ASP A 139 15.13 13.06 -1.64
N MET A 140 14.83 11.78 -1.89
CA MET A 140 15.80 10.80 -2.39
C MET A 140 16.14 11.00 -3.87
N MET A 141 15.25 11.62 -4.64
CA MET A 141 15.48 11.91 -6.05
C MET A 141 16.40 13.11 -6.28
N LEU A 142 16.59 13.96 -5.26
CA LEU A 142 17.48 15.11 -5.30
C LEU A 142 18.95 14.71 -5.06
N ASP A 143 19.21 13.49 -4.58
CA ASP A 143 20.54 12.96 -4.29
C ASP A 143 21.19 12.27 -5.51
N ILE A 144 22.52 12.13 -5.48
CA ILE A 144 23.36 11.58 -6.57
C ILE A 144 22.94 10.15 -6.97
N GLY A 145 22.29 9.41 -6.07
CA GLY A 145 21.81 8.04 -6.26
C GLY A 145 20.35 7.86 -6.71
N GLY A 146 19.61 8.96 -6.97
CA GLY A 146 18.16 8.95 -7.19
C GLY A 146 17.61 7.86 -8.14
N PRO A 147 18.13 7.69 -9.37
CA PRO A 147 17.63 6.66 -10.30
C PRO A 147 17.80 5.21 -9.80
N ASN A 148 18.92 4.92 -9.13
CA ASN A 148 19.16 3.60 -8.54
C ASN A 148 18.23 3.36 -7.34
N TYR A 149 18.01 4.40 -6.54
CA TYR A 149 17.03 4.38 -5.45
C TYR A 149 15.62 4.07 -5.97
N MET A 150 15.15 4.77 -7.02
CA MET A 150 13.84 4.50 -7.63
C MET A 150 13.68 3.05 -8.08
N THR A 151 14.74 2.44 -8.61
CA THR A 151 14.72 1.04 -9.03
C THR A 151 14.54 0.10 -7.85
N GLY A 152 15.31 0.29 -6.77
CA GLY A 152 15.17 -0.50 -5.54
C GLY A 152 13.78 -0.33 -4.90
N PHE A 153 13.32 0.92 -4.85
CA PHE A 153 12.00 1.29 -4.33
C PHE A 153 10.89 0.58 -5.10
N ALA A 154 10.91 0.68 -6.43
CA ALA A 154 9.93 0.02 -7.29
C ALA A 154 9.88 -1.50 -7.08
N ILE A 155 11.04 -2.15 -6.94
CA ILE A 155 11.13 -3.60 -6.68
C ILE A 155 10.46 -3.94 -5.36
N THR A 156 10.84 -3.30 -4.27
CA THR A 156 10.31 -3.63 -2.94
C THR A 156 8.82 -3.28 -2.84
N THR A 157 8.39 -2.13 -3.38
CA THR A 157 6.97 -1.75 -3.44
C THR A 157 6.14 -2.79 -4.20
N MET A 158 6.62 -3.25 -5.37
CA MET A 158 5.95 -4.30 -6.13
C MET A 158 5.84 -5.61 -5.32
N LEU A 159 6.92 -6.02 -4.64
CA LEU A 159 6.92 -7.21 -3.80
C LEU A 159 5.91 -7.12 -2.64
N LEU A 160 5.79 -5.96 -2.00
CA LEU A 160 4.80 -5.74 -0.93
C LEU A 160 3.35 -5.80 -1.44
N ILE A 161 3.07 -5.23 -2.61
CA ILE A 161 1.74 -5.32 -3.23
C ILE A 161 1.40 -6.78 -3.56
N VAL A 162 2.35 -7.52 -4.15
CA VAL A 162 2.19 -8.96 -4.43
C VAL A 162 1.98 -9.75 -3.14
N ALA A 163 2.72 -9.44 -2.07
CA ALA A 163 2.51 -10.06 -0.77
C ALA A 163 1.08 -9.83 -0.26
N GLY A 164 0.54 -8.60 -0.38
CA GLY A 164 -0.86 -8.31 -0.03
C GLY A 164 -1.87 -9.13 -0.84
N VAL A 165 -1.64 -9.30 -2.15
CA VAL A 165 -2.48 -10.16 -3.00
C VAL A 165 -2.45 -11.62 -2.53
N ILE A 166 -1.26 -12.14 -2.18
CA ILE A 166 -1.07 -13.51 -1.70
C ILE A 166 -1.72 -13.70 -0.32
N SER A 167 -1.55 -12.75 0.61
CA SER A 167 -2.13 -12.79 1.95
C SER A 167 -3.64 -13.01 1.90
N ARG A 168 -4.35 -12.39 0.94
CA ARG A 168 -5.79 -12.64 0.76
C ARG A 168 -6.09 -14.09 0.40
N SER A 169 -5.31 -14.66 -0.50
CA SER A 169 -5.49 -16.05 -0.96
C SER A 169 -5.25 -17.03 0.18
N LEU A 170 -4.22 -16.80 0.99
CA LEU A 170 -3.92 -17.58 2.19
C LEU A 170 -5.02 -17.48 3.25
N ILE A 171 -5.52 -16.28 3.53
CA ILE A 171 -6.63 -16.08 4.49
C ILE A 171 -7.87 -16.85 4.03
N ASN A 172 -8.23 -16.78 2.74
CA ASN A 172 -9.37 -17.52 2.21
C ASN A 172 -9.16 -19.04 2.29
N TYR A 173 -7.96 -19.54 1.98
CA TYR A 173 -7.62 -20.96 2.06
C TYR A 173 -7.73 -21.50 3.49
N ILE A 174 -7.11 -20.82 4.46
CA ILE A 174 -7.14 -21.22 5.88
C ILE A 174 -8.59 -21.23 6.39
N PHE A 175 -9.37 -20.20 6.05
CA PHE A 175 -10.77 -20.11 6.45
C PHE A 175 -11.62 -21.26 5.88
N LEU A 176 -11.44 -21.61 4.60
CA LEU A 176 -12.14 -22.74 3.99
C LEU A 176 -11.73 -24.07 4.61
N LYS A 177 -10.46 -24.24 4.98
CA LYS A 177 -9.97 -25.46 5.63
C LYS A 177 -10.55 -25.64 7.03
N ILE A 178 -10.60 -24.57 7.83
CA ILE A 178 -11.16 -24.61 9.20
C ILE A 178 -12.66 -24.88 9.16
N ASN A 179 -13.42 -24.14 8.36
CA ASN A 179 -14.89 -24.31 8.31
C ASN A 179 -15.33 -25.54 7.50
N GLY A 180 -14.57 -25.95 6.49
CA GLY A 180 -14.83 -27.17 5.72
C GLY A 180 -14.52 -28.44 6.49
N GLY A 181 -13.59 -28.39 7.46
CA GLY A 181 -13.38 -29.46 8.44
C GLY A 181 -14.52 -29.56 9.45
N PHE A 182 -14.99 -28.42 9.96
CA PHE A 182 -16.10 -28.34 10.91
C PHE A 182 -17.41 -28.94 10.35
N LEU A 183 -17.70 -28.76 9.06
CA LEU A 183 -18.90 -29.30 8.41
C LEU A 183 -18.83 -30.81 8.10
N ARG A 184 -17.65 -31.44 8.20
CA ARG A 184 -17.48 -32.89 8.01
C ARG A 184 -17.64 -33.67 9.31
N ASP A 185 -17.22 -33.09 10.43
CA ASP A 185 -17.28 -33.72 11.77
C ASP A 185 -18.70 -33.87 12.34
N GLU A 186 -19.69 -33.10 11.86
CA GLU A 186 -21.09 -33.22 12.32
C GLU A 186 -21.93 -34.24 11.51
N SER A 187 -21.30 -34.96 10.57
CA SER A 187 -21.99 -35.91 9.67
C SER A 187 -21.52 -37.37 9.76
N GLU A 188 -20.62 -37.68 10.72
CA GLU A 188 -20.20 -39.04 11.08
C GLU A 188 -20.71 -39.41 12.47
#